data_AF-A0AA39WQ05-F1
#
_entry.id   AF-A0AA39WQ05-F1
#
_cell.length_a   1.000
_cell.length_b   1.000
_cell.length_c   1.000
_cell.angle_alpha   90.00
_cell.angle_beta   90.00
_cell.angle_gamma   90.00
#
_symmetry.space_group_name_H-M   'P 1'
#
loop_
_entity.id
_entity.type
_entity.pdbx_description
1 polymer ?
#
loop_
_entity_poly.entity_id
_entity_poly.type
_entity_poly.pdbx_seq_one_letter_code
_entity_poly.pdbx_strand_id
1 'polypeptide(L)'
;MRSQRSYHCQPRSIRSSAPQPSPGAATKTMSKPPIQLTLTAQCLCKAHTFSANLSDTDLPLESSCCHCTSCRHSSGALFTCDVRWPGDPADIHASSLKWYHFSAGTNILFCNECGKAVFYEQKIQGDLMGEIDEEDQSVQPRGQGQERHDTEKKNDGGEETRKREDRDEDESTMEVSVRGKGGEGEGQKGGDGNVNQGREDIDEGKDVATKRNIKTRGKAYGVFTNTIHFTASDGNIPMRRDQVVQITEHIFVGDTLDGGLTPFLSGPNVRVWLGRREQSQEIVFPRLWPSPAPNSSSPPDDMPIRCHCKGVDFVFDAREALALDKNEDGSIEARRMEGILDGWESRVLDVMPWVVIPLKHIGLGVEGEGLADFPGTTPTLRITVDQLSPKIGTLKYYVTSSRTLRFFCGGCSAVVFLAEEENAEAVKVAAGLLGSPDGAMARGIVSWGSELGAR
;
A
#
# COMPACT_ATOMS: atom_id res chain seq x y z
N MET A 1 -97.74 42.12 26.20
CA MET A 1 -96.34 41.74 26.52
C MET A 1 -96.35 40.35 27.11
N ARG A 2 -96.32 39.32 26.25
CA ARG A 2 -95.23 38.33 26.10
C ARG A 2 -94.74 37.75 27.43
N SER A 3 -95.29 36.58 27.74
CA SER A 3 -95.01 35.69 28.87
C SER A 3 -94.10 34.56 28.42
N GLN A 4 -93.12 34.23 29.25
CA GLN A 4 -92.21 33.08 29.13
C GLN A 4 -92.94 31.74 29.37
N ARG A 5 -92.41 30.63 28.83
CA ARG A 5 -91.95 29.43 29.58
C ARG A 5 -91.29 28.39 28.67
N SER A 6 -90.32 27.70 29.27
CA SER A 6 -89.32 26.72 28.80
C SER A 6 -89.86 25.34 28.43
N TYR A 7 -89.15 24.57 27.59
CA TYR A 7 -88.94 23.11 27.76
C TYR A 7 -87.66 22.59 27.06
N HIS A 8 -87.00 21.63 27.71
CA HIS A 8 -85.84 20.83 27.28
C HIS A 8 -86.27 19.69 26.34
N CYS A 9 -85.45 19.32 25.34
CA CYS A 9 -85.61 18.08 24.56
C CYS A 9 -84.25 17.52 24.09
N GLN A 10 -84.11 16.19 24.13
CA GLN A 10 -82.89 15.37 23.99
C GLN A 10 -82.40 15.17 22.53
N PRO A 11 -81.16 14.66 22.30
CA PRO A 11 -80.83 13.97 21.06
C PRO A 11 -80.73 12.43 21.23
N ARG A 12 -81.27 11.74 20.21
CA ARG A 12 -81.43 10.28 20.05
C ARG A 12 -80.16 9.58 19.56
N SER A 13 -80.06 8.29 19.87
CA SER A 13 -79.03 7.36 19.38
C SER A 13 -79.19 7.00 17.90
N ILE A 14 -78.07 6.89 17.17
CA ILE A 14 -77.99 6.22 15.87
C ILE A 14 -77.03 5.02 16.05
N ARG A 15 -77.55 3.80 15.82
CA ARG A 15 -76.73 2.56 15.77
C ARG A 15 -76.08 2.47 14.38
N SER A 16 -74.75 2.39 14.34
CA SER A 16 -73.97 2.05 13.15
C SER A 16 -73.56 0.58 13.23
N SER A 17 -74.03 -0.24 12.28
CA SER A 17 -73.58 -1.61 12.06
C SER A 17 -72.64 -1.63 10.86
N ALA A 18 -71.32 -1.65 11.11
CA ALA A 18 -70.31 -1.89 10.09
C ALA A 18 -69.98 -3.40 10.02
N PRO A 19 -69.84 -4.01 8.82
CA PRO A 19 -69.40 -5.39 8.70
C PRO A 19 -67.90 -5.51 8.97
N GLN A 20 -67.51 -6.56 9.71
CA GLN A 20 -66.11 -6.92 9.94
C GLN A 20 -65.46 -7.44 8.64
N PRO A 21 -64.19 -7.09 8.34
CA PRO A 21 -63.48 -7.64 7.19
C PRO A 21 -63.03 -9.08 7.46
N SER A 22 -63.08 -9.92 6.42
CA SER A 22 -62.60 -11.30 6.43
C SER A 22 -61.07 -11.36 6.60
N PRO A 23 -60.51 -12.49 7.09
CA PRO A 23 -59.07 -12.65 7.24
C PRO A 23 -58.42 -12.70 5.85
N GLY A 24 -57.67 -11.66 5.51
CA GLY A 24 -56.91 -11.58 4.25
C GLY A 24 -55.82 -12.65 4.22
N ALA A 25 -55.76 -13.36 3.09
CA ALA A 25 -54.64 -14.24 2.76
C ALA A 25 -53.32 -13.45 2.84
N ALA A 26 -52.36 -13.98 3.60
CA ALA A 26 -51.01 -13.44 3.67
C ALA A 26 -50.41 -13.41 2.26
N THR A 27 -50.29 -12.21 1.69
CA THR A 27 -49.49 -11.98 0.50
C THR A 27 -48.04 -12.25 0.87
N LYS A 28 -47.51 -13.41 0.44
CA LYS A 28 -46.06 -13.64 0.40
C LYS A 28 -45.47 -12.51 -0.45
N THR A 29 -44.83 -11.54 0.20
CA THR A 29 -43.93 -10.62 -0.48
C THR A 29 -42.83 -11.48 -1.08
N MET A 30 -42.84 -11.65 -2.41
CA MET A 30 -41.71 -12.26 -3.09
C MET A 30 -40.55 -11.27 -2.95
N SER A 31 -39.61 -11.58 -2.05
CA SER A 31 -38.34 -10.87 -1.99
C SER A 31 -37.67 -10.98 -3.35
N LYS A 32 -37.28 -9.84 -3.93
CA LYS A 32 -36.50 -9.77 -5.17
C LYS A 32 -35.31 -10.74 -5.06
N PRO A 33 -35.03 -11.58 -6.07
CA PRO A 33 -33.87 -12.48 -6.01
C PRO A 33 -32.59 -11.64 -5.85
N PRO A 34 -31.62 -12.11 -5.04
CA PRO A 34 -30.39 -11.38 -4.78
C PRO A 34 -29.65 -11.11 -6.08
N ILE A 35 -29.16 -9.88 -6.24
CA ILE A 35 -28.36 -9.48 -7.39
C ILE A 35 -26.99 -10.13 -7.26
N GLN A 36 -26.55 -10.82 -8.31
CA GLN A 36 -25.20 -11.37 -8.39
C GLN A 36 -24.24 -10.29 -8.89
N LEU A 37 -23.08 -10.20 -8.26
CA LEU A 37 -22.07 -9.20 -8.53
C LEU A 37 -20.74 -9.89 -8.79
N THR A 38 -20.00 -9.42 -9.78
CA THR A 38 -18.63 -9.89 -10.01
C THR A 38 -17.65 -8.82 -9.54
N LEU A 39 -16.88 -9.19 -8.54
CA LEU A 39 -15.71 -8.48 -8.06
C LEU A 39 -14.51 -8.85 -8.94
N THR A 40 -13.90 -7.89 -9.62
CA THR A 40 -12.71 -8.11 -10.44
C THR A 40 -11.52 -7.37 -9.85
N ALA A 41 -10.44 -8.08 -9.56
CA ALA A 41 -9.16 -7.50 -9.17
C ALA A 41 -8.18 -7.60 -10.34
N GLN A 42 -7.61 -6.48 -10.78
CA GLN A 42 -6.69 -6.46 -11.92
C GLN A 42 -5.48 -5.56 -11.69
N CYS A 43 -4.33 -6.00 -12.20
CA CYS A 43 -3.13 -5.16 -12.25
C CYS A 43 -3.23 -4.12 -13.38
N LEU A 44 -2.34 -3.12 -13.39
CA LEU A 44 -2.40 -2.02 -14.35
C LEU A 44 -2.28 -2.49 -15.82
N CYS A 45 -1.37 -3.43 -16.10
CA CYS A 45 -1.22 -4.01 -17.44
C CYS A 45 -2.27 -5.09 -17.78
N LYS A 46 -3.16 -5.45 -16.84
CA LYS A 46 -4.19 -6.50 -16.97
C LYS A 46 -3.70 -7.92 -17.23
N ALA A 47 -2.39 -8.15 -17.25
CA ALA A 47 -1.81 -9.50 -17.36
C ALA A 47 -2.28 -10.44 -16.24
N HIS A 48 -2.62 -9.88 -15.07
CA HIS A 48 -3.31 -10.58 -14.01
C HIS A 48 -4.68 -9.96 -13.79
N THR A 49 -5.72 -10.79 -13.96
CA THR A 49 -7.12 -10.46 -13.72
C THR A 49 -7.74 -11.63 -12.96
N PHE A 50 -8.36 -11.34 -11.82
CA PHE A 50 -9.01 -12.31 -10.95
C PHE A 50 -10.45 -11.88 -10.74
N SER A 51 -11.36 -12.86 -10.61
CA SER A 51 -12.77 -12.58 -10.41
C SER A 51 -13.34 -13.42 -9.27
N ALA A 52 -14.27 -12.84 -8.54
CA ALA A 52 -15.04 -13.52 -7.50
C ALA A 52 -16.51 -13.10 -7.61
N ASN A 53 -17.41 -14.03 -7.35
CA ASN A 53 -18.85 -13.75 -7.34
C ASN A 53 -19.31 -13.44 -5.92
N LEU A 54 -20.13 -12.41 -5.79
CA LEU A 54 -20.71 -11.90 -4.55
C LEU A 54 -22.22 -11.73 -4.73
N SER A 55 -22.94 -11.76 -3.63
CA SER A 55 -24.34 -11.32 -3.56
C SER A 55 -24.40 -9.87 -3.07
N ASP A 56 -25.47 -9.16 -3.43
CA ASP A 56 -25.83 -7.88 -2.81
C ASP A 56 -25.94 -7.93 -1.27
N THR A 57 -26.27 -9.09 -0.69
CA THR A 57 -26.27 -9.31 0.77
C THR A 57 -24.88 -9.35 1.40
N ASP A 58 -23.82 -9.53 0.61
CA ASP A 58 -22.43 -9.53 1.09
C ASP A 58 -21.86 -8.10 1.15
N LEU A 59 -22.65 -7.09 0.76
CA LEU A 59 -22.22 -5.71 0.65
C LEU A 59 -22.77 -4.82 1.78
N PRO A 60 -22.05 -3.73 2.12
CA PRO A 60 -20.74 -3.35 1.59
C PRO A 60 -19.60 -4.21 2.17
N LEU A 61 -18.54 -4.40 1.39
CA LEU A 61 -17.30 -4.97 1.86
C LEU A 61 -16.62 -3.96 2.79
N GLU A 62 -16.43 -4.35 4.05
CA GLU A 62 -15.71 -3.51 5.02
C GLU A 62 -14.23 -3.40 4.65
N SER A 63 -13.74 -2.17 4.64
CA SER A 63 -12.34 -1.85 4.36
C SER A 63 -11.70 -1.11 5.53
N SER A 64 -10.47 -1.47 5.83
CA SER A 64 -9.60 -0.76 6.76
C SER A 64 -8.49 -0.08 5.97
N CYS A 65 -8.10 1.11 6.39
CA CYS A 65 -6.98 1.83 5.78
C CYS A 65 -5.84 2.01 6.76
N CYS A 66 -4.70 1.41 6.43
CA CYS A 66 -3.49 1.46 7.22
C CYS A 66 -2.61 2.63 6.81
N HIS A 67 -2.16 3.41 7.79
CA HIS A 67 -1.29 4.58 7.63
C HIS A 67 0.13 4.35 8.13
N CYS A 68 0.47 3.14 8.56
CA CYS A 68 1.78 2.85 9.15
C CYS A 68 2.92 3.16 8.18
N THR A 69 4.09 3.50 8.73
CA THR A 69 5.28 3.81 7.93
C THR A 69 5.58 2.70 6.94
N SER A 70 5.48 1.44 7.36
CA SER A 70 5.74 0.29 6.49
C SER A 70 4.81 0.24 5.26
N CYS A 71 3.50 0.41 5.45
CA CYS A 71 2.53 0.41 4.35
C CYS A 71 2.75 1.58 3.39
N ARG A 72 3.12 2.76 3.91
CA ARG A 72 3.47 3.91 3.07
C ARG A 72 4.69 3.63 2.21
N HIS A 73 5.75 3.11 2.83
CA HIS A 73 7.01 2.84 2.14
C HIS A 73 6.96 1.61 1.22
N SER A 74 6.01 0.68 1.41
CA SER A 74 5.82 -0.46 0.50
C SER A 74 4.89 -0.16 -0.68
N SER A 75 4.07 0.89 -0.58
CA SER A 75 3.10 1.24 -1.63
C SER A 75 3.47 2.52 -2.39
N GLY A 76 4.15 3.47 -1.74
CA GLY A 76 4.34 4.84 -2.19
C GLY A 76 3.17 5.77 -1.87
N ALA A 77 2.02 5.25 -1.44
CA ALA A 77 0.87 6.04 -1.02
C ALA A 77 0.98 6.46 0.45
N LEU A 78 0.16 7.42 0.89
CA LEU A 78 0.13 7.83 2.30
C LEU A 78 -0.69 6.88 3.20
N PHE A 79 -1.46 5.98 2.58
CA PHE A 79 -2.18 4.91 3.23
C PHE A 79 -2.49 3.81 2.21
N THR A 80 -2.79 2.61 2.70
CA THR A 80 -3.29 1.51 1.87
C THR A 80 -4.63 1.05 2.43
N CYS A 81 -5.62 0.89 1.55
CA CYS A 81 -6.90 0.29 1.89
C CYS A 81 -7.06 -1.07 1.22
N ASP A 82 -7.70 -1.98 1.92
CA ASP A 82 -7.94 -3.32 1.44
C ASP A 82 -9.27 -3.89 1.95
N VAL A 83 -9.75 -4.91 1.27
CA VAL A 83 -10.89 -5.74 1.69
C VAL A 83 -10.49 -7.20 1.65
N ARG A 84 -11.16 -8.04 2.43
CA ARG A 84 -10.97 -9.49 2.36
C ARG A 84 -11.33 -10.00 0.97
N TRP A 85 -10.46 -10.82 0.37
CA TRP A 85 -10.73 -11.42 -0.93
C TRP A 85 -11.78 -12.53 -0.79
N PRO A 86 -12.92 -12.47 -1.52
CA PRO A 86 -13.97 -13.48 -1.44
C PRO A 86 -13.79 -14.63 -2.44
N GLY A 87 -12.85 -14.52 -3.39
CA GLY A 87 -12.57 -15.57 -4.37
C GLY A 87 -11.66 -16.68 -3.83
N ASP A 88 -11.44 -17.71 -4.64
CA ASP A 88 -10.58 -18.83 -4.28
C ASP A 88 -9.09 -18.43 -4.27
N PRO A 89 -8.38 -18.56 -3.13
CA PRO A 89 -6.95 -18.29 -3.08
C PRO A 89 -6.11 -19.19 -3.99
N ALA A 90 -6.63 -20.36 -4.41
CA ALA A 90 -5.93 -21.24 -5.34
C ALA A 90 -5.55 -20.54 -6.66
N ASP A 91 -6.41 -19.64 -7.16
CA ASP A 91 -6.14 -18.86 -8.36
C ASP A 91 -4.98 -17.87 -8.16
N ILE A 92 -4.90 -17.28 -6.97
CA ILE A 92 -3.79 -16.39 -6.59
C ILE A 92 -2.48 -17.17 -6.57
N HIS A 93 -2.47 -18.37 -5.98
CA HIS A 93 -1.29 -19.25 -5.93
C HIS A 93 -0.87 -19.78 -7.30
N ALA A 94 -1.81 -20.02 -8.20
CA ALA A 94 -1.54 -20.47 -9.57
C ALA A 94 -1.01 -19.34 -10.47
N SER A 95 -1.11 -18.07 -10.03
CA SER A 95 -0.63 -16.93 -10.78
C SER A 95 0.90 -16.75 -10.71
N SER A 96 1.46 -15.98 -11.64
CA SER A 96 2.87 -15.58 -11.63
C SER A 96 3.14 -14.25 -10.90
N LEU A 97 2.23 -13.82 -10.01
CA LEU A 97 2.46 -12.66 -9.14
C LEU A 97 3.73 -12.87 -8.30
N LYS A 98 4.53 -11.82 -8.15
CA LYS A 98 5.71 -11.82 -7.27
C LYS A 98 5.28 -11.70 -5.82
N TRP A 99 5.97 -12.42 -4.96
CA TRP A 99 5.76 -12.43 -3.52
C TRP A 99 6.84 -11.59 -2.85
N TYR A 100 6.41 -10.60 -2.10
CA TYR A 100 7.28 -9.81 -1.24
C TYR A 100 6.98 -10.17 0.23
N HIS A 101 8.00 -10.63 0.94
CA HIS A 101 7.91 -10.88 2.38
C HIS A 101 7.89 -9.53 3.11
N PHE A 102 6.70 -9.04 3.42
CA PHE A 102 6.49 -7.72 4.00
C PHE A 102 6.79 -7.73 5.50
N SER A 103 6.36 -8.79 6.20
CA SER A 103 6.66 -9.04 7.62
C SER A 103 6.55 -10.54 7.93
N ALA A 104 6.90 -10.95 9.15
CA ALA A 104 6.83 -12.36 9.58
C ALA A 104 5.44 -13.02 9.35
N GLY A 105 4.37 -12.23 9.36
CA GLY A 105 2.98 -12.68 9.21
C GLY A 105 2.33 -12.34 7.87
N THR A 106 2.97 -11.52 7.02
CA THR A 106 2.32 -10.93 5.86
C THR A 106 3.21 -10.94 4.62
N ASN A 107 2.64 -11.33 3.49
CA ASN A 107 3.25 -11.20 2.17
C ASN A 107 2.42 -10.27 1.30
N ILE A 108 3.07 -9.40 0.51
CA ILE A 108 2.42 -8.60 -0.55
C ILE A 108 2.65 -9.28 -1.90
N LEU A 109 1.59 -9.39 -2.69
CA LEU A 109 1.61 -10.03 -4.00
C LEU A 109 1.37 -9.00 -5.10
N PHE A 110 2.29 -8.88 -6.06
CA PHE A 110 2.28 -7.82 -7.06
C PHE A 110 2.69 -8.28 -8.45
N CYS A 111 2.23 -7.55 -9.47
CA CYS A 111 2.60 -7.80 -10.85
C CYS A 111 4.05 -7.34 -11.12
N ASN A 112 4.91 -8.25 -11.60
CA ASN A 112 6.29 -7.93 -11.94
C ASN A 112 6.43 -6.92 -13.10
N GLU A 113 5.46 -6.92 -14.02
CA GLU A 113 5.51 -6.11 -15.25
C GLU A 113 5.12 -4.65 -15.00
N CYS A 114 4.10 -4.41 -14.18
CA CYS A 114 3.58 -3.06 -13.93
C CYS A 114 3.71 -2.56 -12.49
N GLY A 115 4.28 -3.38 -11.60
CA GLY A 115 4.52 -3.04 -10.20
C GLY A 115 3.27 -2.93 -9.33
N LYS A 116 2.07 -3.16 -9.86
CA LYS A 116 0.82 -3.01 -9.10
C LYS A 116 0.70 -4.15 -8.07
N ALA A 117 0.73 -3.81 -6.78
CA ALA A 117 0.29 -4.68 -5.70
C ALA A 117 -1.20 -4.99 -5.85
N VAL A 118 -1.57 -6.26 -5.82
CA VAL A 118 -2.95 -6.73 -6.02
C VAL A 118 -3.51 -7.35 -4.76
N PHE A 119 -2.76 -8.27 -4.15
CA PHE A 119 -3.19 -8.97 -2.94
C PHE A 119 -2.17 -8.83 -1.83
N TYR A 120 -2.60 -9.18 -0.63
CA TYR A 120 -1.71 -9.63 0.43
C TYR A 120 -2.21 -10.96 0.99
N GLU A 121 -1.26 -11.73 1.51
CA GLU A 121 -1.51 -12.91 2.32
C GLU A 121 -1.18 -12.57 3.77
N GLN A 122 -2.07 -12.89 4.69
CA GLN A 122 -1.83 -12.73 6.12
C GLN A 122 -2.06 -14.05 6.85
N LYS A 123 -1.17 -14.40 7.79
CA LYS A 123 -1.41 -15.50 8.72
C LYS A 123 -2.59 -15.14 9.64
N ILE A 124 -3.61 -15.98 9.66
CA ILE A 124 -4.68 -15.95 10.66
C ILE A 124 -4.09 -16.58 11.92
N GLN A 125 -3.68 -15.73 12.85
CA GLN A 125 -3.34 -16.18 14.20
C GLN A 125 -4.66 -16.57 14.87
N GLY A 126 -4.85 -17.86 15.14
CA GLY A 126 -6.09 -18.34 15.76
C GLY A 126 -6.23 -17.73 17.16
N ASP A 127 -7.34 -17.03 17.41
CA ASP A 127 -7.87 -16.57 18.71
C ASP A 127 -6.88 -16.44 19.88
N LEU A 128 -5.77 -15.74 19.66
CA LEU A 128 -4.87 -15.30 20.72
C LEU A 128 -4.62 -13.82 20.51
N MET A 129 -5.35 -13.03 21.33
CA MET A 129 -4.87 -11.76 21.83
C MET A 129 -3.44 -11.98 22.36
N GLY A 130 -2.48 -11.24 21.83
CA GLY A 130 -1.13 -11.15 22.40
C GLY A 130 -0.01 -11.51 21.43
N GLU A 131 0.92 -10.57 21.28
CA GLU A 131 2.30 -10.75 20.82
C GLU A 131 2.50 -10.97 19.31
N ILE A 132 2.76 -9.85 18.62
CA ILE A 132 3.89 -9.79 17.68
C ILE A 132 4.72 -8.59 18.09
N ASP A 133 5.99 -8.90 18.33
CA ASP A 133 7.01 -8.11 18.99
C ASP A 133 7.32 -6.77 18.30
N GLU A 134 7.78 -5.85 19.15
CA GLU A 134 8.49 -4.63 18.78
C GLU A 134 9.66 -4.92 17.82
N GLU A 135 9.87 -3.97 16.91
CA GLU A 135 11.13 -3.71 16.17
C GLU A 135 11.67 -4.79 15.23
N ASP A 136 11.47 -4.59 13.92
CA ASP A 136 12.50 -4.95 12.93
C ASP A 136 13.35 -3.71 12.59
N GLN A 137 14.25 -3.36 13.50
CA GLN A 137 15.38 -2.46 13.24
C GLN A 137 16.60 -3.20 12.68
N SER A 138 16.45 -4.37 12.04
CA SER A 138 17.61 -5.22 11.68
C SER A 138 17.81 -5.48 10.19
N VAL A 139 17.68 -4.45 9.35
CA VAL A 139 18.42 -4.44 8.08
C VAL A 139 19.77 -3.79 8.33
N GLN A 140 20.73 -4.58 8.84
CA GLN A 140 22.12 -4.12 8.95
C GLN A 140 22.78 -4.06 7.56
N PRO A 141 23.53 -2.99 7.24
CA PRO A 141 24.40 -2.96 6.08
C PRO A 141 25.52 -3.98 6.22
N ARG A 142 25.87 -4.65 5.12
CA ARG A 142 27.04 -5.53 5.07
C ARG A 142 28.31 -4.70 5.24
N GLY A 143 28.99 -4.91 6.38
CA GLY A 143 30.44 -4.75 6.53
C GLY A 143 30.97 -3.33 6.60
N GLN A 144 30.93 -2.72 7.80
CA GLN A 144 31.91 -1.69 8.16
C GLN A 144 33.11 -2.37 8.81
N GLY A 145 34.29 -2.20 8.20
CA GLY A 145 35.56 -2.65 8.74
C GLY A 145 35.84 -1.96 10.07
N GLN A 146 36.27 -2.74 11.06
CA GLN A 146 36.71 -2.25 12.38
C GLN A 146 37.84 -1.22 12.24
N GLU A 147 37.53 0.04 12.49
CA GLU A 147 38.52 1.01 12.95
C GLU A 147 38.96 0.60 14.37
N ARG A 148 40.24 0.29 14.50
CA ARG A 148 40.86 -0.05 15.78
C ARG A 148 41.11 1.25 16.53
N HIS A 149 40.59 1.31 17.75
CA HIS A 149 41.01 2.25 18.77
C HIS A 149 42.48 1.97 19.12
N ASP A 150 43.40 2.79 18.60
CA ASP A 150 44.76 2.84 19.09
C ASP A 150 44.80 3.63 20.39
N THR A 151 45.19 2.93 21.46
CA THR A 151 45.47 3.54 22.76
C THR A 151 46.94 3.95 22.79
N GLU A 152 47.14 5.25 22.95
CA GLU A 152 48.43 5.89 23.18
C GLU A 152 49.15 5.24 24.38
N LYS A 153 50.27 4.56 24.11
CA LYS A 153 51.30 4.28 25.12
C LYS A 153 52.64 4.76 24.62
N LYS A 154 53.12 5.81 25.29
CA LYS A 154 54.51 6.27 25.31
C LYS A 154 55.44 5.10 25.60
N ASN A 155 56.54 5.01 24.86
CA ASN A 155 57.83 4.59 25.39
C ASN A 155 58.98 5.12 24.53
N ASP A 156 60.00 5.57 25.24
CA ASP A 156 61.21 6.23 24.79
C ASP A 156 62.20 5.28 24.11
N GLY A 157 62.99 5.86 23.18
CA GLY A 157 64.42 5.57 23.02
C GLY A 157 64.84 4.43 22.09
N GLY A 158 65.81 4.71 21.20
CA GLY A 158 66.68 3.68 20.63
C GLY A 158 67.06 3.84 19.16
N GLU A 159 68.16 4.54 18.94
CA GLU A 159 68.95 4.67 17.71
C GLU A 159 69.50 3.30 17.20
N GLU A 160 69.51 3.04 15.87
CA GLU A 160 70.70 2.74 15.03
C GLU A 160 70.36 2.10 13.65
N THR A 161 71.33 2.24 12.74
CA THR A 161 71.34 2.17 11.27
C THR A 161 71.50 0.79 10.58
N ARG A 162 71.15 0.72 9.27
CA ARG A 162 71.82 0.04 8.07
C ARG A 162 70.81 -0.74 7.19
N LYS A 163 70.55 -0.34 5.93
CA LYS A 163 71.25 -0.52 4.61
C LYS A 163 70.82 -1.76 3.79
N ARG A 164 70.41 -1.47 2.53
CA ARG A 164 70.65 -2.15 1.21
C ARG A 164 69.72 -3.30 0.75
N GLU A 165 69.05 -3.11 -0.41
CA GLU A 165 69.30 -3.68 -1.77
C GLU A 165 68.54 -5.02 -1.93
N ASP A 166 67.94 -5.47 -3.04
CA ASP A 166 67.73 -5.09 -4.45
C ASP A 166 66.77 -6.16 -5.04
N ARG A 167 66.04 -5.85 -6.15
CA ARG A 167 65.73 -6.74 -7.32
C ARG A 167 64.87 -8.02 -7.12
N ASP A 168 64.17 -8.63 -8.09
CA ASP A 168 63.92 -8.46 -9.52
C ASP A 168 62.63 -9.25 -9.87
N GLU A 169 62.14 -9.03 -11.09
CA GLU A 169 61.03 -9.65 -11.84
C GLU A 169 61.09 -11.19 -11.93
N ASP A 170 59.94 -11.86 -12.11
CA ASP A 170 59.79 -12.84 -13.21
C ASP A 170 58.33 -13.21 -13.53
N GLU A 171 58.14 -13.51 -14.82
CA GLU A 171 56.90 -13.76 -15.55
C GLU A 171 56.73 -15.28 -15.83
N SER A 172 55.57 -15.64 -16.40
CA SER A 172 55.24 -16.92 -17.06
C SER A 172 54.74 -18.05 -16.13
N THR A 173 53.78 -18.93 -16.48
CA THR A 173 53.37 -19.49 -17.77
C THR A 173 51.96 -20.14 -17.67
N MET A 174 51.22 -20.14 -18.80
CA MET A 174 50.50 -21.25 -19.50
C MET A 174 49.82 -22.41 -18.71
N GLU A 175 48.80 -23.14 -19.15
CA GLU A 175 47.84 -23.15 -20.26
C GLU A 175 46.84 -24.29 -19.96
N VAL A 176 45.58 -24.11 -20.38
CA VAL A 176 44.71 -25.06 -21.13
C VAL A 176 44.70 -26.56 -20.76
N SER A 177 43.51 -27.09 -20.41
CA SER A 177 42.94 -28.20 -21.19
C SER A 177 41.43 -28.42 -20.99
N VAL A 178 40.77 -28.62 -22.14
CA VAL A 178 39.36 -28.94 -22.37
C VAL A 178 39.22 -30.44 -22.64
N ARG A 179 38.12 -31.06 -22.17
CA ARG A 179 37.35 -32.20 -22.75
C ARG A 179 36.49 -32.81 -21.61
N GLY A 180 35.22 -33.16 -21.72
CA GLY A 180 34.32 -33.39 -22.86
C GLY A 180 33.81 -34.84 -22.86
N LYS A 181 32.47 -35.01 -22.88
CA LYS A 181 31.64 -36.25 -23.04
C LYS A 181 31.39 -37.05 -21.73
N GLY A 182 30.21 -37.56 -21.40
CA GLY A 182 28.98 -37.88 -22.15
C GLY A 182 28.65 -39.38 -21.92
N GLY A 183 27.41 -39.73 -21.53
CA GLY A 183 26.97 -41.13 -21.45
C GLY A 183 25.72 -41.38 -20.61
N GLU A 184 24.68 -41.90 -21.27
CA GLU A 184 23.37 -42.33 -20.76
C GLU A 184 23.42 -43.68 -20.02
N GLY A 185 22.34 -44.01 -19.29
CA GLY A 185 22.09 -45.36 -18.77
C GLY A 185 20.77 -45.50 -18.00
N GLU A 186 19.81 -46.20 -18.62
CA GLU A 186 18.51 -46.60 -18.05
C GLU A 186 18.63 -47.67 -16.95
N GLY A 187 17.59 -47.78 -16.11
CA GLY A 187 17.41 -48.91 -15.18
C GLY A 187 16.07 -48.90 -14.44
N GLN A 188 15.12 -49.70 -14.93
CA GLN A 188 13.80 -50.01 -14.35
C GLN A 188 13.87 -51.17 -13.33
N LYS A 189 12.99 -51.15 -12.31
CA LYS A 189 12.32 -52.25 -11.54
C LYS A 189 11.76 -51.63 -10.24
N GLY A 190 10.57 -51.88 -9.68
CA GLY A 190 9.49 -52.86 -9.90
C GLY A 190 8.92 -53.31 -8.53
N GLY A 191 7.59 -53.23 -8.33
CA GLY A 191 6.77 -53.87 -7.27
C GLY A 191 6.71 -53.14 -5.91
N ASP A 192 5.64 -53.12 -5.10
CA ASP A 192 4.25 -53.64 -5.09
C ASP A 192 3.52 -52.75 -4.04
N GLY A 193 2.28 -52.27 -4.22
CA GLY A 193 1.05 -53.02 -3.98
C GLY A 193 0.61 -52.98 -2.51
N ASN A 194 -0.33 -52.09 -2.13
CA ASN A 194 -1.38 -52.50 -1.18
C ASN A 194 -2.66 -51.64 -1.31
N VAL A 195 -3.77 -52.36 -1.46
CA VAL A 195 -5.15 -51.90 -1.59
C VAL A 195 -5.77 -51.89 -0.20
N ASN A 196 -6.61 -50.90 0.11
CA ASN A 196 -7.63 -51.06 1.14
C ASN A 196 -8.95 -50.42 0.70
N GLN A 197 -9.96 -51.27 0.57
CA GLN A 197 -11.37 -50.96 0.34
C GLN A 197 -12.14 -50.96 1.67
N GLY A 198 -13.24 -50.18 1.70
CA GLY A 198 -14.27 -50.17 2.74
C GLY A 198 -14.39 -48.78 3.36
N ARG A 199 -15.55 -48.14 3.47
CA ARG A 199 -16.96 -48.53 3.35
C ARG A 199 -17.76 -47.29 2.93
N GLU A 200 -18.81 -47.50 2.15
CA GLU A 200 -19.87 -46.53 1.91
C GLU A 200 -20.81 -46.52 3.13
N ASP A 201 -20.97 -45.37 3.77
CA ASP A 201 -22.09 -45.10 4.68
C ASP A 201 -22.86 -43.90 4.12
N ILE A 202 -24.13 -44.15 3.81
CA ILE A 202 -25.14 -43.18 3.41
C ILE A 202 -25.65 -42.51 4.69
N ASP A 203 -25.52 -41.19 4.81
CA ASP A 203 -26.29 -40.43 5.80
C ASP A 203 -27.01 -39.26 5.09
N GLU A 204 -28.34 -39.34 5.14
CA GLU A 204 -29.27 -38.36 4.61
C GLU A 204 -29.57 -37.29 5.67
N GLY A 205 -29.30 -36.02 5.33
CA GLY A 205 -30.15 -34.92 5.78
C GLY A 205 -29.56 -33.95 6.81
N LYS A 206 -29.66 -32.66 6.42
CA LYS A 206 -29.60 -31.44 7.24
C LYS A 206 -28.20 -30.93 7.59
N ASP A 207 -27.64 -30.11 6.70
CA ASP A 207 -27.46 -28.68 6.97
C ASP A 207 -26.97 -27.94 5.72
N VAL A 208 -27.88 -27.12 5.17
CA VAL A 208 -27.64 -26.24 4.02
C VAL A 208 -27.15 -24.89 4.55
N ALA A 209 -25.87 -24.79 4.93
CA ALA A 209 -25.21 -23.51 5.18
C ALA A 209 -23.68 -23.71 5.31
N THR A 210 -22.96 -23.64 4.18
CA THR A 210 -21.56 -23.23 3.95
C THR A 210 -20.93 -24.08 2.83
N LYS A 211 -21.04 -23.61 1.60
CA LYS A 211 -20.31 -24.20 0.47
C LYS A 211 -18.83 -23.79 0.58
N ARG A 212 -18.02 -24.78 0.99
CA ARG A 212 -16.62 -25.03 0.58
C ARG A 212 -15.63 -23.89 0.77
N ASN A 213 -15.21 -23.68 2.01
CA ASN A 213 -13.86 -23.19 2.28
C ASN A 213 -12.87 -24.34 1.99
N ILE A 214 -12.08 -24.22 0.93
CA ILE A 214 -10.79 -24.91 0.92
C ILE A 214 -10.06 -24.43 2.18
N LYS A 215 -9.72 -25.35 3.08
CA LYS A 215 -8.95 -25.05 4.30
C LYS A 215 -7.58 -24.48 3.89
N THR A 216 -7.49 -23.18 3.62
CA THR A 216 -6.20 -22.48 3.58
C THR A 216 -5.64 -22.52 4.99
N ARG A 217 -4.48 -23.17 5.15
CA ARG A 217 -3.77 -23.41 6.41
C ARG A 217 -3.57 -22.13 7.24
N GLY A 218 -4.57 -21.69 8.00
CA GLY A 218 -4.49 -20.50 8.86
C GLY A 218 -4.05 -19.24 8.11
N LYS A 219 -4.51 -19.03 6.87
CA LYS A 219 -4.14 -17.87 6.03
C LYS A 219 -5.37 -17.20 5.43
N ALA A 220 -5.39 -15.88 5.49
CA ALA A 220 -6.37 -15.01 4.86
C ALA A 220 -5.73 -14.25 3.71
N TYR A 221 -6.53 -13.94 2.69
CA TYR A 221 -6.11 -13.09 1.58
C TYR A 221 -6.98 -11.84 1.56
N GLY A 222 -6.34 -10.70 1.37
CA GLY A 222 -7.03 -9.45 1.08
C GLY A 222 -6.56 -8.90 -0.26
N VAL A 223 -7.38 -8.02 -0.82
CA VAL A 223 -7.15 -7.35 -2.10
C VAL A 223 -7.11 -5.85 -1.87
N PHE A 224 -6.12 -5.17 -2.47
CA PHE A 224 -6.02 -3.72 -2.37
C PHE A 224 -7.12 -3.05 -3.18
N THR A 225 -7.85 -2.12 -2.56
CA THR A 225 -9.07 -1.51 -3.14
C THR A 225 -8.80 -0.82 -4.48
N ASN A 226 -7.59 -0.30 -4.67
CA ASN A 226 -7.15 0.36 -5.89
C ASN A 226 -6.91 -0.56 -7.10
N THR A 227 -7.17 -1.85 -6.97
CA THR A 227 -7.17 -2.82 -8.07
C THR A 227 -8.57 -3.32 -8.45
N ILE A 228 -9.59 -2.88 -7.70
CA ILE A 228 -10.91 -3.49 -7.75
C ILE A 228 -11.83 -2.74 -8.71
N HIS A 229 -12.54 -3.53 -9.51
CA HIS A 229 -13.62 -3.14 -10.39
C HIS A 229 -14.85 -4.02 -10.11
N PHE A 230 -16.05 -3.48 -10.32
CA PHE A 230 -17.30 -4.16 -10.04
C PHE A 230 -18.21 -4.12 -11.26
N THR A 231 -18.85 -5.25 -11.54
CA THR A 231 -19.87 -5.35 -12.59
C THR A 231 -21.06 -6.14 -12.07
N ALA A 232 -22.26 -5.56 -12.16
CA ALA A 232 -23.49 -6.28 -11.84
C ALA A 232 -23.81 -7.30 -12.94
N SER A 233 -24.32 -8.48 -12.55
CA SER A 233 -24.60 -9.58 -13.49
C SER A 233 -25.68 -9.23 -14.52
N ASP A 234 -26.53 -8.25 -14.26
CA ASP A 234 -27.59 -7.80 -15.17
C ASP A 234 -27.13 -6.71 -16.15
N GLY A 235 -25.87 -6.26 -16.05
CA GLY A 235 -25.25 -5.26 -16.93
C GLY A 235 -25.89 -3.86 -16.90
N ASN A 236 -26.92 -3.65 -16.07
CA ASN A 236 -27.83 -2.51 -16.21
C ASN A 236 -27.75 -1.50 -15.06
N ILE A 237 -27.01 -1.80 -13.98
CA ILE A 237 -26.88 -0.87 -12.84
C ILE A 237 -25.40 -0.57 -12.59
N PRO A 238 -24.92 0.64 -12.92
CA PRO A 238 -23.63 1.11 -12.44
C PRO A 238 -23.71 1.25 -10.91
N MET A 239 -23.11 0.31 -10.17
CA MET A 239 -22.95 0.44 -8.73
C MET A 239 -21.88 1.47 -8.44
N ARG A 240 -22.16 2.38 -7.50
CA ARG A 240 -21.13 3.31 -7.03
C ARG A 240 -20.18 2.58 -6.08
N ARG A 241 -18.90 2.95 -6.08
CA ARG A 241 -17.88 2.27 -5.24
C ARG A 241 -18.18 2.35 -3.74
N ASP A 242 -18.80 3.44 -3.26
CA ASP A 242 -19.25 3.61 -1.87
C ASP A 242 -20.36 2.64 -1.46
N GLN A 243 -21.08 2.03 -2.43
CA GLN A 243 -22.07 0.99 -2.18
C GLN A 243 -21.46 -0.39 -2.07
N VAL A 244 -20.22 -0.57 -2.55
CA VAL A 244 -19.57 -1.88 -2.61
C VAL A 244 -18.44 -2.01 -1.61
N VAL A 245 -17.70 -0.93 -1.37
CA VAL A 245 -16.63 -0.88 -0.37
C VAL A 245 -16.93 0.26 0.58
N GLN A 246 -16.99 -0.06 1.86
CA GLN A 246 -17.16 0.92 2.92
C GLN A 246 -15.90 0.95 3.78
N ILE A 247 -15.21 2.10 3.81
CA ILE A 247 -14.19 2.31 4.84
C ILE A 247 -14.89 2.41 6.18
N THR A 248 -14.52 1.53 7.10
CA THR A 248 -15.02 1.53 8.46
C THR A 248 -14.01 2.13 9.44
N GLU A 249 -12.72 2.14 9.07
CA GLU A 249 -11.68 2.63 9.97
C GLU A 249 -10.36 3.06 9.29
N HIS A 250 -9.61 3.89 10.03
CA HIS A 250 -8.20 4.19 9.79
C HIS A 250 -7.36 3.70 10.98
N ILE A 251 -6.27 2.97 10.70
CA ILE A 251 -5.37 2.41 11.71
C ILE A 251 -3.94 2.90 11.52
N PHE A 252 -3.15 2.87 12.60
CA PHE A 252 -1.76 3.32 12.62
C PHE A 252 -1.57 4.77 12.16
N VAL A 253 -2.54 5.64 12.48
CA VAL A 253 -2.49 7.05 12.08
C VAL A 253 -1.39 7.81 12.82
N GLY A 254 -1.01 7.37 14.02
CA GLY A 254 0.07 7.96 14.79
C GLY A 254 1.41 7.98 14.04
N ASP A 255 1.68 6.95 13.23
CA ASP A 255 2.90 6.83 12.41
C ASP A 255 3.02 7.92 11.33
N THR A 256 1.95 8.66 11.05
CA THR A 256 2.00 9.79 10.10
C THR A 256 2.57 11.04 10.73
N LEU A 257 2.56 11.15 12.07
CA LEU A 257 2.90 12.33 12.88
C LEU A 257 1.98 13.54 12.66
N ASP A 258 1.59 13.83 11.42
CA ASP A 258 0.77 14.97 10.98
C ASP A 258 -0.68 14.61 10.63
N GLY A 259 -1.06 13.34 10.83
CA GLY A 259 -2.39 12.80 10.52
C GLY A 259 -2.58 12.36 9.08
N GLY A 260 -1.58 12.58 8.21
CA GLY A 260 -1.64 12.21 6.81
C GLY A 260 -2.87 12.82 6.11
N LEU A 261 -3.59 11.96 5.40
CA LEU A 261 -4.86 12.32 4.75
C LEU A 261 -6.10 12.01 5.61
N THR A 262 -5.94 11.46 6.82
CA THR A 262 -7.08 11.06 7.65
C THR A 262 -8.07 12.18 7.96
N PRO A 263 -7.65 13.46 8.15
CA PRO A 263 -8.60 14.54 8.37
C PRO A 263 -9.51 14.78 7.17
N PHE A 264 -9.14 14.32 5.98
CA PHE A 264 -9.89 14.51 4.75
C PHE A 264 -10.63 13.25 4.27
N LEU A 265 -10.28 12.08 4.80
CA LEU A 265 -10.90 10.80 4.47
C LEU A 265 -11.93 10.34 5.52
N SER A 266 -11.77 10.76 6.77
CA SER A 266 -12.64 10.32 7.86
C SER A 266 -14.02 10.98 7.77
N GLY A 267 -15.07 10.17 7.81
CA GLY A 267 -16.47 10.55 7.95
C GLY A 267 -17.01 10.29 9.37
N PRO A 268 -18.26 10.68 9.68
CA PRO A 268 -18.81 10.61 11.04
C PRO A 268 -18.89 9.20 11.64
N ASN A 269 -18.89 8.15 10.80
CA ASN A 269 -18.96 6.76 11.22
C ASN A 269 -17.65 5.98 10.99
N VAL A 270 -16.56 6.68 10.65
CA VAL A 270 -15.25 6.05 10.43
C VAL A 270 -14.44 6.15 11.71
N ARG A 271 -14.06 5.00 12.26
CA ARG A 271 -13.25 4.94 13.49
C ARG A 271 -11.79 5.23 13.17
N VAL A 272 -11.07 5.93 14.03
CA VAL A 272 -9.67 6.26 13.76
C VAL A 272 -8.80 5.92 14.95
N TRP A 273 -7.74 5.16 14.70
CA TRP A 273 -6.85 4.62 15.73
C TRP A 273 -5.43 5.13 15.54
N LEU A 274 -4.79 5.57 16.64
CA LEU A 274 -3.38 5.97 16.58
C LEU A 274 -2.46 4.81 16.21
N GLY A 275 -2.78 3.60 16.63
CA GLY A 275 -2.05 2.37 16.34
C GLY A 275 -2.99 1.29 15.82
N ARG A 276 -2.82 0.07 16.34
CA ARG A 276 -3.67 -1.08 16.00
C ARG A 276 -5.12 -0.85 16.46
N ARG A 277 -6.07 -1.30 15.64
CA ARG A 277 -7.50 -1.28 15.97
C ARG A 277 -7.78 -1.93 17.32
N GLU A 278 -8.64 -1.29 18.13
CA GLU A 278 -9.13 -1.81 19.42
C GLU A 278 -8.06 -2.11 20.47
N GLN A 279 -6.80 -1.79 20.18
CA GLN A 279 -5.65 -2.00 21.08
C GLN A 279 -4.86 -0.71 21.32
N SER A 280 -5.18 0.36 20.58
CA SER A 280 -4.57 1.68 20.73
C SER A 280 -5.64 2.72 21.03
N GLN A 281 -5.22 3.95 21.31
CA GLN A 281 -6.14 5.05 21.53
C GLN A 281 -6.97 5.33 20.26
N GLU A 282 -8.30 5.27 20.41
CA GLU A 282 -9.26 5.76 19.42
C GLU A 282 -9.30 7.30 19.47
N ILE A 283 -9.29 7.91 18.29
CA ILE A 283 -9.38 9.35 18.09
C ILE A 283 -10.83 9.68 17.73
N VAL A 284 -11.44 10.56 18.52
CA VAL A 284 -12.74 11.15 18.18
C VAL A 284 -12.51 12.38 17.32
N PHE A 285 -13.07 12.40 16.10
CA PHE A 285 -12.99 13.54 15.20
C PHE A 285 -13.97 14.68 15.62
N PRO A 286 -13.60 15.96 15.43
CA PRO A 286 -12.34 16.43 14.85
C PRO A 286 -11.22 16.50 15.89
N ARG A 287 -10.14 15.73 15.67
CA ARG A 287 -8.85 15.99 16.33
C ARG A 287 -8.11 17.01 15.47
N LEU A 288 -7.57 18.04 16.11
CA LEU A 288 -6.57 18.90 15.48
C LEU A 288 -5.25 18.16 15.58
N TRP A 289 -4.72 17.70 14.44
CA TRP A 289 -3.31 17.31 14.40
C TRP A 289 -2.51 18.60 14.53
N PRO A 290 -1.52 18.65 15.44
CA PRO A 290 -0.68 19.82 15.53
C PRO A 290 -0.04 20.01 14.16
N SER A 291 -0.30 21.16 13.53
CA SER A 291 0.56 21.58 12.43
C SER A 291 1.98 21.61 13.00
N PRO A 292 2.97 21.02 12.32
CA PRO A 292 4.36 21.22 12.73
C PRO A 292 4.55 22.73 12.89
N ALA A 293 5.06 23.15 14.05
CA ALA A 293 5.43 24.55 14.22
C ALA A 293 6.41 24.88 13.08
N PRO A 294 6.32 26.07 12.45
CA PRO A 294 7.30 26.53 11.48
C PRO A 294 8.64 26.79 12.20
N ASN A 295 9.27 25.73 12.68
CA ASN A 295 10.43 25.77 13.57
C ASN A 295 11.52 24.87 12.98
N SER A 296 12.11 25.32 11.88
CA SER A 296 13.50 25.76 11.93
C SER A 296 13.72 26.67 10.73
N SER A 297 14.52 27.72 10.92
CA SER A 297 14.91 28.69 9.89
C SER A 297 15.80 28.10 8.79
N SER A 298 15.78 26.77 8.59
CA SER A 298 16.59 26.02 7.65
C SER A 298 15.84 24.76 7.21
N PRO A 299 15.79 24.45 5.91
CA PRO A 299 15.30 23.16 5.43
C PRO A 299 16.07 22.00 6.08
N PRO A 300 15.46 20.82 6.29
CA PRO A 300 16.21 19.62 6.67
C PRO A 300 17.30 19.32 5.63
N ASP A 301 18.41 18.73 6.07
CA ASP A 301 19.62 18.61 5.24
C ASP A 301 19.41 17.74 4.01
N ASP A 302 18.85 16.55 4.21
CA ASP A 302 18.59 15.54 3.20
C ASP A 302 17.35 14.74 3.61
N MET A 303 16.41 14.54 2.68
CA MET A 303 15.20 13.76 2.96
C MET A 303 15.20 12.46 2.15
N PRO A 304 15.14 11.28 2.78
CA PRO A 304 15.16 10.03 2.04
C PRO A 304 13.87 9.84 1.23
N ILE A 305 14.03 9.35 0.01
CA ILE A 305 12.99 8.77 -0.84
C ILE A 305 13.28 7.26 -0.89
N ARG A 306 12.68 6.50 0.04
CA ARG A 306 13.10 5.11 0.28
C ARG A 306 11.92 4.15 0.39
N CYS A 307 11.98 3.05 -0.35
CA CYS A 307 10.97 2.00 -0.26
C CYS A 307 11.20 1.05 0.94
N HIS A 308 10.19 0.25 1.28
CA HIS A 308 10.24 -0.64 2.44
C HIS A 308 11.42 -1.63 2.42
N CYS A 309 11.70 -2.26 1.28
CA CYS A 309 12.80 -3.22 1.18
C CYS A 309 14.18 -2.55 1.01
N LYS A 310 14.23 -1.22 0.95
CA LYS A 310 15.44 -0.42 0.66
C LYS A 310 16.10 -0.75 -0.69
N GLY A 311 15.43 -1.52 -1.54
CA GLY A 311 15.89 -1.79 -2.90
C GLY A 311 15.80 -0.58 -3.82
N VAL A 312 15.08 0.47 -3.42
CA VAL A 312 15.17 1.81 -3.99
C VAL A 312 15.44 2.75 -2.82
N ASP A 313 16.53 3.50 -2.95
CA ASP A 313 17.06 4.37 -1.90
C ASP A 313 17.67 5.61 -2.54
N PHE A 314 16.90 6.69 -2.56
CA PHE A 314 17.30 7.99 -3.09
C PHE A 314 17.19 9.04 -2.00
N VAL A 315 17.74 10.21 -2.27
CA VAL A 315 17.70 11.36 -1.37
C VAL A 315 17.14 12.55 -2.13
N PHE A 316 16.32 13.34 -1.47
CA PHE A 316 15.92 14.66 -1.92
C PHE A 316 16.78 15.71 -1.20
N ASP A 317 17.56 16.46 -1.96
CA ASP A 317 18.31 17.62 -1.47
C ASP A 317 17.32 18.78 -1.28
N ALA A 318 16.80 18.88 -0.06
CA ALA A 318 15.83 19.88 0.33
C ALA A 318 16.47 21.26 0.52
N ARG A 319 17.78 21.35 0.78
CA ARG A 319 18.48 22.62 1.04
C ARG A 319 18.51 23.51 -0.19
N GLU A 320 18.90 22.96 -1.34
CA GLU A 320 18.90 23.72 -2.59
C GLU A 320 17.48 23.94 -3.11
N ALA A 321 16.63 22.90 -3.04
CA ALA A 321 15.29 22.93 -3.62
C ALA A 321 14.33 23.91 -2.92
N LEU A 322 14.56 24.19 -1.63
CA LEU A 322 13.69 25.01 -0.79
C LEU A 322 14.35 26.34 -0.39
N ALA A 323 15.32 26.80 -1.19
CA ALA A 323 15.95 28.10 -0.99
C ALA A 323 14.91 29.22 -0.85
N LEU A 324 15.23 30.20 -0.02
CA LEU A 324 14.34 31.31 0.32
C LEU A 324 14.16 32.23 -0.89
N ASP A 325 12.92 32.42 -1.32
CA ASP A 325 12.56 33.40 -2.34
C ASP A 325 12.21 34.74 -1.66
N LYS A 326 12.64 35.85 -2.28
CA LYS A 326 12.22 37.19 -1.87
C LYS A 326 11.01 37.59 -2.72
N ASN A 327 9.88 37.78 -2.06
CA ASN A 327 8.67 38.30 -2.68
C ASN A 327 8.85 39.78 -3.06
N GLU A 328 8.00 40.26 -3.97
CA GLU A 328 8.04 41.65 -4.47
C GLU A 328 7.84 42.70 -3.35
N ASP A 329 7.13 42.32 -2.28
CA ASP A 329 6.92 43.15 -1.08
C ASP A 329 8.09 43.12 -0.09
N GLY A 330 9.17 42.41 -0.41
CA GLY A 330 10.35 42.23 0.43
C GLY A 330 10.19 41.16 1.51
N SER A 331 9.04 40.50 1.61
CA SER A 331 8.88 39.32 2.47
C SER A 331 9.71 38.15 1.94
N ILE A 332 10.14 37.28 2.86
CA ILE A 332 10.91 36.09 2.53
C ILE A 332 10.01 34.90 2.79
N GLU A 333 9.82 34.07 1.77
CA GLU A 333 9.06 32.82 1.88
C GLU A 333 9.95 31.65 1.44
N ALA A 334 9.89 30.55 2.20
CA ALA A 334 10.55 29.33 1.79
C ALA A 334 9.82 28.77 0.56
N ARG A 335 10.57 28.49 -0.52
CA ARG A 335 10.01 27.75 -1.65
C ARG A 335 9.52 26.39 -1.17
N ARG A 336 8.41 25.93 -1.72
CA ARG A 336 7.79 24.65 -1.40
C ARG A 336 7.51 23.86 -2.67
N MET A 337 7.62 22.54 -2.58
CA MET A 337 7.31 21.64 -3.68
C MET A 337 5.79 21.52 -3.84
N GLU A 338 5.33 21.38 -5.09
CA GLU A 338 3.92 21.19 -5.38
C GLU A 338 3.48 19.77 -4.99
N GLY A 339 2.44 19.68 -4.15
CA GLY A 339 1.77 18.45 -3.79
C GLY A 339 0.48 18.26 -4.57
N ILE A 340 0.33 17.13 -5.26
CA ILE A 340 -0.82 16.78 -6.10
C ILE A 340 -1.50 15.53 -5.54
N LEU A 341 -2.83 15.52 -5.47
CA LEU A 341 -3.62 14.37 -5.04
C LEU A 341 -4.35 13.74 -6.22
N ASP A 342 -3.65 12.87 -6.97
CA ASP A 342 -4.27 12.19 -8.11
C ASP A 342 -5.36 11.23 -7.61
N GLY A 343 -6.53 11.26 -8.25
CA GLY A 343 -7.67 10.44 -7.87
C GLY A 343 -8.49 10.98 -6.69
N TRP A 344 -8.21 12.20 -6.22
CA TRP A 344 -8.98 12.87 -5.15
C TRP A 344 -10.49 12.94 -5.43
N GLU A 345 -10.88 13.18 -6.68
CA GLU A 345 -12.28 13.24 -7.12
C GLU A 345 -13.04 11.92 -6.91
N SER A 346 -12.33 10.78 -6.89
CA SER A 346 -12.91 9.48 -6.59
C SER A 346 -13.25 9.30 -5.11
N ARG A 347 -12.86 10.29 -4.27
CA ARG A 347 -13.15 10.44 -2.85
C ARG A 347 -13.17 9.08 -2.15
N VAL A 348 -11.97 8.59 -1.82
CA VAL A 348 -11.64 7.89 -0.56
C VAL A 348 -10.78 6.61 -0.71
N LEU A 349 -10.72 5.94 -1.86
CA LEU A 349 -10.04 4.62 -1.95
C LEU A 349 -8.69 4.60 -2.70
N ASP A 350 -8.50 5.49 -3.68
CA ASP A 350 -7.42 5.36 -4.68
C ASP A 350 -6.57 6.63 -4.82
N VAL A 351 -6.50 7.47 -3.77
CA VAL A 351 -5.74 8.72 -3.81
C VAL A 351 -4.24 8.40 -3.84
N MET A 352 -3.56 8.84 -4.90
CA MET A 352 -2.10 8.78 -4.99
C MET A 352 -1.52 10.19 -4.79
N PRO A 353 -0.88 10.44 -3.65
CA PRO A 353 -0.24 11.71 -3.34
C PRO A 353 1.15 11.80 -3.99
N TRP A 354 1.33 12.81 -4.81
CA TRP A 354 2.57 13.10 -5.53
C TRP A 354 3.20 14.39 -5.03
N VAL A 355 4.53 14.43 -5.05
CA VAL A 355 5.31 15.66 -4.86
C VAL A 355 6.12 15.89 -6.13
N VAL A 356 5.95 17.04 -6.77
CA VAL A 356 6.70 17.39 -7.98
C VAL A 356 8.11 17.81 -7.59
N ILE A 357 9.10 17.03 -7.96
CA ILE A 357 10.51 17.27 -7.63
C ILE A 357 11.34 17.27 -8.93
N PRO A 358 12.10 18.36 -9.21
CA PRO A 358 13.10 18.36 -10.26
C PRO A 358 14.14 17.26 -10.05
N LEU A 359 14.47 16.50 -11.10
CA LEU A 359 15.44 15.41 -11.06
C LEU A 359 16.81 15.85 -10.56
N LYS A 360 17.20 17.11 -10.85
CA LYS A 360 18.43 17.72 -10.34
C LYS A 360 18.49 17.89 -8.83
N HIS A 361 17.39 17.70 -8.10
CA HIS A 361 17.34 17.72 -6.63
C HIS A 361 17.18 16.32 -6.02
N ILE A 362 17.23 15.27 -6.84
CA ILE A 362 17.23 13.88 -6.39
C ILE A 362 18.66 13.34 -6.52
N GLY A 363 19.20 12.78 -5.44
CA GLY A 363 20.49 12.12 -5.38
C GLY A 363 20.35 10.62 -5.12
N LEU A 364 21.45 9.90 -5.29
CA LEU A 364 21.54 8.48 -4.94
C LEU A 364 21.76 8.34 -3.43
N GLY A 365 21.07 7.39 -2.78
CA GLY A 365 21.24 7.10 -1.35
C GLY A 365 22.47 6.24 -1.04
N VAL A 366 23.47 6.21 -1.92
CA VAL A 366 24.68 5.39 -1.82
C VAL A 366 25.82 6.25 -1.29
N GLU A 367 26.57 5.74 -0.31
CA GLU A 367 27.72 6.46 0.25
C GLU A 367 28.75 6.82 -0.85
N GLY A 368 29.14 8.10 -0.90
CA GLY A 368 30.12 8.61 -1.87
C GLY A 368 29.54 8.99 -3.23
N GLU A 369 28.25 8.76 -3.47
CA GLU A 369 27.54 9.24 -4.67
C GLU A 369 26.66 10.44 -4.31
N GLY A 370 26.70 11.47 -5.15
CA GLY A 370 26.05 12.74 -4.91
C GLY A 370 24.87 13.02 -5.84
N LEU A 371 24.36 14.25 -5.75
CA LEU A 371 23.28 14.75 -6.58
C LEU A 371 23.58 14.68 -8.09
N ALA A 372 24.84 14.95 -8.47
CA ALA A 372 25.29 14.92 -9.86
C ALA A 372 25.32 13.51 -10.49
N ASP A 373 25.28 12.45 -9.67
CA ASP A 373 25.30 11.07 -10.15
C ASP A 373 23.89 10.56 -10.51
N PHE A 374 22.84 11.28 -10.11
CA PHE A 374 21.47 10.91 -10.45
C PHE A 374 21.10 11.37 -11.87
N PRO A 375 20.31 10.58 -12.63
CA PRO A 375 19.88 10.97 -13.97
C PRO A 375 19.04 12.26 -13.98
N GLY A 376 19.53 13.31 -14.64
CA GLY A 376 18.87 14.62 -14.68
C GLY A 376 17.66 14.74 -15.62
N THR A 377 17.39 13.72 -16.44
CA THR A 377 16.22 13.68 -17.34
C THR A 377 15.57 12.30 -17.33
N THR A 378 14.27 12.25 -17.63
CA THR A 378 13.55 10.97 -17.70
C THR A 378 14.11 9.97 -18.71
N PRO A 379 14.55 10.36 -19.93
CA PRO A 379 15.21 9.43 -20.85
C PRO A 379 16.52 8.85 -20.30
N THR A 380 17.36 9.68 -19.65
CA THR A 380 18.58 9.19 -19.02
C THR A 380 18.25 8.22 -17.88
N LEU A 381 17.23 8.54 -17.05
CA LEU A 381 16.77 7.65 -15.98
C LEU A 381 16.33 6.29 -16.53
N ARG A 382 15.59 6.28 -17.64
CA ARG A 382 15.15 5.06 -18.31
C ARG A 382 16.34 4.22 -18.78
N ILE A 383 17.30 4.85 -19.46
CA ILE A 383 18.53 4.19 -19.93
C ILE A 383 19.30 3.58 -18.75
N THR A 384 19.41 4.29 -17.62
CA THR A 384 20.07 3.78 -16.41
C THR A 384 19.37 2.54 -15.84
N VAL A 385 18.04 2.51 -15.87
CA VAL A 385 17.24 1.34 -15.47
C VAL A 385 17.44 0.17 -16.45
N ASP A 386 17.38 0.43 -17.76
CA ASP A 386 17.55 -0.59 -18.81
C ASP A 386 18.95 -1.23 -18.79
N GLN A 387 19.96 -0.45 -18.41
CA GLN A 387 21.33 -0.92 -18.23
C GLN A 387 21.55 -1.71 -16.93
N LEU A 388 20.50 -1.86 -16.11
CA LEU A 388 20.55 -2.54 -14.81
C LEU A 388 21.65 -1.98 -13.90
N SER A 389 21.82 -0.65 -13.90
CA SER A 389 22.82 -0.01 -13.05
C SER A 389 22.54 -0.34 -11.57
N PRO A 390 23.53 -0.89 -10.83
CA PRO A 390 23.33 -1.23 -9.42
C PRO A 390 23.01 0.00 -8.56
N LYS A 391 23.36 1.21 -9.04
CA LYS A 391 23.13 2.49 -8.36
C LYS A 391 21.65 2.84 -8.18
N ILE A 392 20.80 2.47 -9.16
CA ILE A 392 19.33 2.67 -9.06
C ILE A 392 18.62 1.52 -8.34
N GLY A 393 19.39 0.57 -7.80
CA GLY A 393 18.93 -0.59 -7.06
C GLY A 393 18.00 -1.48 -7.89
N THR A 394 16.77 -1.60 -7.43
CA THR A 394 15.72 -2.47 -8.01
C THR A 394 14.66 -1.69 -8.77
N LEU A 395 14.91 -0.41 -9.08
CA LEU A 395 13.97 0.43 -9.81
C LEU A 395 13.65 -0.20 -11.17
N LYS A 396 12.37 -0.30 -11.46
CA LYS A 396 11.81 -0.72 -12.76
C LYS A 396 10.84 0.35 -13.22
N TYR A 397 10.43 0.31 -14.47
CA TYR A 397 9.37 1.15 -14.98
C TYR A 397 8.41 0.39 -15.88
N TYR A 398 7.19 0.91 -15.97
CA TYR A 398 6.16 0.48 -16.90
C TYR A 398 5.67 1.69 -17.70
N VAL A 399 5.58 1.54 -19.02
CA VAL A 399 5.04 2.56 -19.92
C VAL A 399 3.53 2.38 -19.99
N THR A 400 2.76 3.38 -19.56
CA THR A 400 1.31 3.37 -19.68
C THR A 400 0.88 3.67 -21.12
N SER A 401 -0.38 3.38 -21.45
CA SER A 401 -0.97 3.72 -22.75
C SER A 401 -0.98 5.23 -23.04
N SER A 402 -0.93 6.07 -21.99
CA SER A 402 -0.82 7.53 -22.10
C SER A 402 0.62 8.03 -22.28
N ARG A 403 1.58 7.14 -22.56
CA ARG A 403 3.02 7.44 -22.63
C ARG A 403 3.57 8.08 -21.35
N THR A 404 2.99 7.71 -20.22
CA THR A 404 3.48 8.08 -18.90
C THR A 404 4.32 6.92 -18.36
N LEU A 405 5.45 7.22 -17.75
CA LEU A 405 6.33 6.24 -17.13
C LEU A 405 5.99 6.14 -15.64
N ARG A 406 5.60 4.94 -15.22
CA ARG A 406 5.41 4.61 -13.81
C ARG A 406 6.61 3.81 -13.32
N PHE A 407 7.42 4.42 -12.48
CA PHE A 407 8.56 3.78 -11.85
C PHE A 407 8.16 3.14 -10.53
N PHE A 408 8.71 1.96 -10.25
CA PHE A 408 8.40 1.18 -9.06
C PHE A 408 9.59 0.33 -8.62
N CYS A 409 9.63 -0.02 -7.34
CA CYS A 409 10.61 -0.96 -6.82
C CYS A 409 10.23 -2.40 -7.24
N GLY A 410 11.11 -3.06 -8.00
CA GLY A 410 10.92 -4.44 -8.44
C GLY A 410 11.00 -5.47 -7.30
N GLY A 411 11.46 -5.09 -6.11
CA GLY A 411 11.53 -5.95 -4.92
C GLY A 411 10.26 -5.94 -4.06
N CYS A 412 9.69 -4.77 -3.79
CA CYS A 412 8.55 -4.62 -2.86
C CYS A 412 7.30 -3.97 -3.46
N SER A 413 7.28 -3.68 -4.76
CA SER A 413 6.17 -3.03 -5.50
C SER A 413 5.93 -1.54 -5.26
N ALA A 414 6.68 -0.93 -4.33
CA ALA A 414 6.51 0.48 -4.00
C ALA A 414 6.57 1.36 -5.25
N VAL A 415 5.55 2.20 -5.44
CA VAL A 415 5.55 3.22 -6.50
C VAL A 415 6.53 4.31 -6.10
N VAL A 416 7.42 4.68 -7.03
CA VAL A 416 8.50 5.63 -6.75
C VAL A 416 8.26 6.94 -7.49
N PHE A 417 8.12 6.88 -8.82
CA PHE A 417 7.92 8.05 -9.67
C PHE A 417 6.77 7.86 -10.65
N LEU A 418 6.15 8.98 -11.00
CA LEU A 418 5.40 9.14 -12.24
C LEU A 418 6.05 10.25 -13.05
N ALA A 419 6.30 10.00 -14.34
CA ALA A 419 6.98 10.95 -15.21
C ALA A 419 6.39 10.91 -16.62
N GLU A 420 6.44 12.03 -17.32
CA GLU A 420 6.22 12.03 -18.77
C GLU A 420 7.41 11.38 -19.47
N GLU A 421 7.18 10.70 -20.59
CA GLU A 421 8.24 10.01 -21.33
C GLU A 421 9.24 10.99 -21.97
N GLU A 422 8.79 12.17 -22.38
CA GLU A 422 9.57 13.09 -23.22
C GLU A 422 10.31 14.14 -22.39
N ASN A 423 11.63 13.96 -22.23
CA ASN A 423 12.60 14.96 -21.72
C ASN A 423 12.18 15.73 -20.46
N ALA A 424 11.35 15.15 -19.59
CA ALA A 424 10.98 15.81 -18.35
C ALA A 424 12.21 15.95 -17.43
N GLU A 425 12.42 17.15 -16.92
CA GLU A 425 13.46 17.48 -15.92
C GLU A 425 12.92 17.39 -14.49
N ALA A 426 11.64 17.04 -14.33
CA ALA A 426 10.97 16.83 -13.06
C ALA A 426 10.13 15.56 -13.09
N VAL A 427 9.97 14.97 -11.91
CA VAL A 427 9.15 13.78 -11.70
C VAL A 427 8.17 14.01 -10.56
N LYS A 428 7.04 13.32 -10.61
CA LYS A 428 6.12 13.19 -9.48
C LYS A 428 6.62 12.07 -8.58
N VAL A 429 7.18 12.41 -7.43
CA VAL A 429 7.65 11.46 -6.41
C VAL A 429 6.48 11.02 -5.54
N ALA A 430 6.36 9.72 -5.28
CA ALA A 430 5.31 9.19 -4.44
C ALA A 430 5.53 9.63 -2.97
N ALA A 431 4.59 10.42 -2.43
CA ALA A 431 4.79 11.10 -1.14
C ALA A 431 4.98 10.13 0.04
N GLY A 432 4.41 8.92 -0.04
CA GLY A 432 4.57 7.90 1.00
C GLY A 432 5.99 7.36 1.17
N LEU A 433 6.91 7.68 0.24
CA LEU A 433 8.32 7.32 0.34
C LEU A 433 9.19 8.40 1.01
N LEU A 434 8.65 9.60 1.21
CA LEU A 434 9.38 10.72 1.80
C LEU A 434 9.52 10.52 3.31
N GLY A 435 10.75 10.43 3.79
CA GLY A 435 11.04 10.35 5.23
C GLY A 435 11.14 11.73 5.87
N SER A 436 10.07 12.52 5.81
CA SER A 436 10.06 13.88 6.37
C SER A 436 9.93 13.87 7.90
N PRO A 437 10.73 14.67 8.63
CA PRO A 437 10.67 14.71 10.10
C PRO A 437 9.39 15.36 10.64
N ASP A 438 8.66 16.12 9.82
CA ASP A 438 7.43 16.83 10.17
C ASP A 438 6.14 16.04 9.84
N GLY A 439 6.27 14.82 9.32
CA GLY A 439 5.17 13.89 9.08
C GLY A 439 5.00 13.45 7.62
N ALA A 440 4.04 12.56 7.42
CA ALA A 440 3.88 11.84 6.15
C ALA A 440 3.52 12.77 4.98
N MET A 441 2.85 13.90 5.22
CA MET A 441 2.53 14.86 4.17
C MET A 441 3.63 15.90 3.96
N ALA A 442 4.71 15.87 4.73
CA ALA A 442 5.85 16.78 4.55
C ALA A 442 5.46 18.27 4.51
N ARG A 443 4.56 18.70 5.41
CA ARG A 443 3.90 20.03 5.36
C ARG A 443 4.82 21.22 5.63
N GLY A 444 6.07 21.02 5.99
CA GLY A 444 7.09 22.06 6.07
C GLY A 444 7.65 22.42 4.70
N ILE A 445 7.54 21.51 3.73
CA ILE A 445 8.24 21.63 2.44
C ILE A 445 7.33 21.38 1.22
N VAL A 446 6.14 20.79 1.41
CA VAL A 446 5.18 20.50 0.33
C VAL A 446 3.93 21.34 0.47
N SER A 447 3.63 22.15 -0.53
CA SER A 447 2.36 22.87 -0.68
C SER A 447 1.33 21.97 -1.34
N TRP A 448 0.40 21.45 -0.54
CA TRP A 448 -0.75 20.71 -1.06
C TRP A 448 -1.84 21.68 -1.50
N GLY A 449 -2.44 21.40 -2.66
CA GLY A 449 -3.48 22.27 -3.25
C GLY A 449 -4.66 22.59 -2.31
N SER A 450 -5.37 23.68 -2.62
CA SER A 450 -6.55 24.17 -1.89
C SER A 450 -7.71 23.17 -1.81
N GLU A 451 -7.65 22.10 -2.61
CA GLU A 451 -8.58 20.97 -2.64
C GLU A 451 -8.72 20.27 -1.27
N LEU A 452 -7.68 20.35 -0.43
CA LEU A 452 -7.74 19.86 0.95
C LEU A 452 -8.58 20.77 1.87
N GLY A 453 -8.75 22.05 1.54
CA GLY A 453 -9.51 23.03 2.32
C GLY A 453 -11.01 23.09 2.00
N ALA A 454 -11.45 22.51 0.88
CA ALA A 454 -12.86 22.50 0.47
C ALA A 454 -13.58 21.26 1.04
N ARG A 455 -14.02 21.35 2.30
CA ARG A 455 -14.96 20.40 2.91
C ARG A 455 -16.33 21.02 3.11
#